data_AF-A0A0F9HDG7-F1
#
_entry.id   AF-A0A0F9HDG7-F1
#
_cell.length_a   1.000
_cell.length_b   1.000
_cell.length_c   1.000
_cell.angle_alpha   90.00
_cell.angle_beta   90.00
_cell.angle_gamma   90.00
#
_symmetry.space_group_name_H-M   'P 1'
#
loop_
_entity.id
_entity.type
_entity.pdbx_description
1 polymer ?
#
loop_
_entity_poly.entity_id
_entity_poly.type
_entity_poly.pdbx_seq_one_letter_code
_entity_poly.pdbx_strand_id
1 'polypeptide(L)'
;MNEIIEKAKKHFEQLVKEQLERVERMKQAGDWIDYSKLKPIIIGIVGGDGIGPFITKHAHKILKFLLKDEIENGNVEFRVIEGLTIENRAKVMKAIPDDVLVEIKRCSVILKGPTTTPRKGDKWP
;
A
#
# COMPACT_ATOMS: atom_id res chain seq x y z
N MET A 1 -32.24 17.22 -24.43
CA MET A 1 -31.90 15.80 -24.60
C MET A 1 -30.53 15.62 -25.28
N ASN A 2 -30.33 16.14 -26.49
CA ASN A 2 -29.06 16.01 -27.22
C ASN A 2 -27.85 16.60 -26.48
N GLU A 3 -28.00 17.75 -25.83
CA GLU A 3 -26.89 18.36 -25.08
C GLU A 3 -26.44 17.54 -23.86
N ILE A 4 -27.37 16.86 -23.18
CA ILE A 4 -27.05 15.96 -22.05
C ILE A 4 -26.30 14.73 -22.56
N ILE A 5 -26.73 14.16 -23.68
CA ILE A 5 -26.08 13.02 -24.33
C ILE A 5 -24.65 13.40 -24.76
N GLU A 6 -24.47 14.57 -25.38
CA GLU A 6 -23.14 15.02 -25.83
C GLU A 6 -22.20 15.35 -24.66
N LYS A 7 -22.71 15.94 -23.57
CA LYS A 7 -21.93 16.14 -22.33
C LYS A 7 -21.50 14.80 -21.72
N ALA A 8 -22.40 13.81 -21.68
CA ALA A 8 -22.09 12.48 -21.16
C ALA A 8 -21.03 11.77 -22.01
N LYS A 9 -21.15 11.82 -23.35
CA LYS A 9 -20.15 11.25 -24.27
C LYS A 9 -18.76 11.86 -24.06
N LYS A 10 -18.67 13.20 -24.03
CA LYS A 10 -17.38 13.90 -23.82
C LYS A 10 -16.75 13.54 -22.48
N HIS A 11 -17.55 13.48 -21.43
CA HIS A 11 -17.07 13.09 -20.10
C HIS A 11 -16.56 11.64 -20.10
N PHE A 12 -17.32 10.72 -20.70
CA PHE A 12 -16.92 9.32 -20.79
C PHE A 12 -15.68 9.11 -21.65
N GLU A 13 -15.58 9.81 -22.79
CA GLU A 13 -14.41 9.79 -23.66
C GLU A 13 -13.15 10.22 -22.90
N GLN A 14 -13.24 11.31 -22.13
CA GLN A 14 -12.12 11.80 -21.31
C GLN A 14 -11.71 10.76 -20.25
N LEU A 15 -12.67 10.18 -19.53
CA LEU A 15 -12.39 9.11 -18.56
C LEU A 15 -11.69 7.91 -19.20
N VAL A 16 -12.15 7.47 -20.37
CA VAL A 16 -11.54 6.34 -21.08
C VAL A 16 -10.12 6.67 -21.51
N LYS A 17 -9.88 7.87 -22.06
CA LYS A 17 -8.51 8.30 -22.42
C LYS A 17 -7.57 8.30 -21.23
N GLU A 18 -7.98 8.89 -20.11
CA GLU A 18 -7.18 8.92 -18.87
C GLU A 18 -6.86 7.51 -18.35
N GLN A 19 -7.83 6.59 -18.40
CA GLN A 19 -7.59 5.20 -17.98
C GLN A 19 -6.66 4.46 -18.95
N LEU A 20 -6.79 4.67 -20.26
CA LEU A 20 -5.90 4.06 -21.25
C LEU A 20 -4.45 4.56 -21.09
N GLU A 21 -4.25 5.86 -20.91
CA GLU A 21 -2.92 6.42 -20.64
C GLU A 21 -2.33 5.87 -19.33
N ARG A 22 -3.14 5.71 -18.29
CA ARG A 22 -2.70 5.10 -17.02
C ARG A 22 -2.24 3.66 -17.23
N VAL A 23 -3.00 2.87 -17.99
CA VAL A 23 -2.64 1.48 -18.34
C VAL A 23 -1.32 1.44 -19.10
N GLU A 24 -1.13 2.35 -20.05
CA GLU A 24 0.10 2.40 -20.84
C GLU A 24 1.32 2.73 -19.98
N ARG A 25 1.21 3.71 -19.07
CA ARG A 25 2.26 4.00 -18.07
C ARG A 25 2.57 2.79 -17.18
N MET A 26 1.56 2.03 -16.78
CA MET A 26 1.76 0.82 -15.94
C MET A 26 2.48 -0.29 -16.69
N LYS A 27 2.19 -0.49 -17.98
CA LYS A 27 2.88 -1.50 -18.81
C LYS A 27 4.35 -1.17 -19.01
N GLN A 28 4.67 0.11 -19.16
CA GLN A 28 6.04 0.59 -19.35
C GLN A 28 6.89 0.56 -18.07
N ALA A 29 6.28 0.35 -16.89
CA ALA A 29 6.96 0.40 -15.61
C ALA A 29 7.95 -0.77 -15.36
N GLY A 30 8.13 -1.70 -16.32
CA GLY A 30 9.38 -2.38 -16.67
C GLY A 30 10.06 -3.33 -15.68
N ASP A 31 9.93 -3.12 -14.38
CA ASP A 31 10.80 -3.73 -13.38
C ASP A 31 10.03 -4.80 -12.60
N TRP A 32 9.79 -5.92 -13.25
CA TRP A 32 9.30 -7.11 -12.55
C TRP A 32 10.41 -7.64 -11.63
N ILE A 33 10.14 -7.61 -10.34
CA ILE A 33 11.08 -8.10 -9.32
C ILE A 33 11.20 -9.63 -9.44
N ASP A 34 12.41 -10.11 -9.73
CA ASP A 34 12.73 -11.53 -9.69
C ASP A 34 13.02 -11.96 -8.24
N TYR A 35 11.98 -12.41 -7.55
CA TYR A 35 12.07 -12.86 -6.16
C TYR A 35 12.98 -14.08 -5.96
N SER A 36 13.34 -14.82 -7.02
CA SER A 36 14.30 -15.93 -6.90
C SER A 36 15.73 -15.44 -6.62
N LYS A 37 16.03 -14.19 -7.00
CA LYS A 37 17.34 -13.55 -6.86
C LYS A 37 17.37 -12.47 -5.78
N LEU A 38 16.21 -11.98 -5.35
CA LEU A 38 16.11 -10.91 -4.35
C LEU A 38 16.44 -11.43 -2.94
N LYS A 39 17.58 -11.01 -2.41
CA LYS A 39 17.98 -11.30 -1.03
C LYS A 39 18.62 -10.05 -0.38
N PRO A 40 18.22 -9.68 0.85
CA PRO A 40 17.10 -10.24 1.60
C PRO A 40 15.73 -9.87 1.00
N ILE A 41 14.72 -10.70 1.23
CA ILE A 41 13.31 -10.29 1.11
C ILE A 41 12.99 -9.42 2.33
N ILE A 42 12.65 -8.17 2.08
CA ILE A 42 12.33 -7.22 3.15
C ILE A 42 10.82 -7.22 3.38
N ILE A 43 10.39 -7.71 4.55
CA ILE A 43 9.00 -7.77 4.96
C ILE A 43 8.69 -6.58 5.88
N GLY A 44 7.92 -5.62 5.37
CA GLY A 44 7.42 -4.49 6.16
C GLY A 44 6.27 -4.90 7.08
N ILE A 45 6.31 -4.51 8.35
CA ILE A 45 5.28 -4.78 9.35
C ILE A 45 4.55 -3.47 9.63
N VAL A 46 3.30 -3.36 9.19
CA VAL A 46 2.49 -2.14 9.28
C VAL A 46 1.28 -2.38 10.17
N GLY A 47 1.24 -1.73 11.34
CA GLY A 47 0.21 -1.98 12.36
C GLY A 47 -1.21 -1.58 11.93
N GLY A 48 -1.36 -0.39 11.35
CA GLY A 48 -2.66 0.19 11.01
C GLY A 48 -3.43 0.71 12.23
N ASP A 49 -4.76 0.56 12.20
CA ASP A 49 -5.70 1.18 13.13
C ASP A 49 -6.41 0.16 14.04
N GLY A 50 -7.00 0.65 15.13
CA GLY A 50 -7.85 -0.16 16.02
C GLY A 50 -7.10 -1.36 16.62
N ILE A 51 -7.61 -2.57 16.37
CA ILE A 51 -6.94 -3.81 16.82
C ILE A 51 -5.67 -4.15 16.02
N GLY A 52 -5.42 -3.44 14.91
CA GLY A 52 -4.37 -3.75 13.94
C GLY A 52 -2.98 -3.87 14.54
N PRO A 53 -2.47 -2.88 15.31
CA PRO A 53 -1.15 -2.97 15.94
C PRO A 53 -0.97 -4.22 16.81
N PHE A 54 -2.03 -4.67 17.50
CA PHE A 54 -1.98 -5.86 18.35
C PHE A 54 -1.90 -7.15 17.53
N ILE A 55 -2.82 -7.35 16.59
CA ILE A 55 -2.86 -8.58 15.79
C ILE A 55 -1.62 -8.69 14.88
N THR A 56 -1.16 -7.57 14.32
CA THR A 56 0.05 -7.53 13.48
C THR A 56 1.29 -7.84 14.29
N LYS A 57 1.39 -7.39 15.55
CA LYS A 57 2.49 -7.75 16.46
C LYS A 57 2.53 -9.26 16.73
N HIS A 58 1.38 -9.89 16.97
CA HIS A 58 1.30 -11.33 17.18
C HIS A 58 1.64 -12.12 15.91
N ALA A 59 1.12 -11.70 14.75
CA ALA A 59 1.47 -12.28 13.46
C ALA A 59 2.96 -12.15 13.14
N HIS A 60 3.57 -11.00 13.39
CA HIS A 60 5.03 -10.79 13.25
C HIS A 60 5.83 -11.75 14.15
N LYS A 61 5.39 -11.99 15.40
CA LYS A 61 6.04 -12.97 16.28
C LYS A 61 6.00 -14.39 15.70
N ILE A 62 4.86 -14.81 15.14
CA ILE A 62 4.71 -16.12 14.52
C ILE A 62 5.55 -16.21 13.23
N LEU A 63 5.56 -15.17 12.39
CA LEU A 63 6.41 -15.13 11.20
C LEU A 63 7.90 -15.21 11.54
N LYS A 64 8.35 -14.52 12.59
CA LYS A 64 9.73 -14.65 13.08
C LYS A 64 10.08 -16.06 13.54
N PHE A 65 9.13 -16.77 14.15
CA PHE A 65 9.32 -18.16 14.54
C PHE A 65 9.39 -19.09 13.33
N LEU A 66 8.48 -18.92 12.37
CA LEU A 66 8.42 -19.77 11.17
C LEU A 66 9.59 -19.53 10.21
N LEU A 67 10.08 -18.29 10.11
CA LEU A 67 11.16 -17.89 9.21
C LEU A 67 12.52 -17.75 9.91
N LYS A 68 12.70 -18.44 11.05
CA LYS A 68 13.88 -18.29 11.89
C LYS A 68 15.17 -18.53 11.11
N ASP A 69 15.21 -19.62 10.34
CA ASP A 69 16.40 -20.02 9.58
C ASP A 69 16.67 -19.04 8.43
N GLU A 70 15.64 -18.51 7.78
CA GLU A 70 15.77 -17.50 6.72
C GLU A 70 16.30 -16.17 7.25
N ILE A 71 15.91 -15.78 8.47
CA ILE A 71 16.44 -14.59 9.15
C ILE A 71 17.91 -14.81 9.51
N GLU A 72 18.24 -15.95 10.11
CA GLU A 72 19.61 -16.29 10.51
C GLU A 72 20.56 -16.36 9.31
N ASN A 73 20.07 -16.85 8.17
CA ASN A 73 20.82 -16.90 6.90
C ASN A 73 20.79 -15.58 6.12
N GLY A 74 20.16 -14.51 6.64
CA GLY A 74 20.07 -13.21 5.97
C GLY A 74 19.22 -13.20 4.69
N ASN A 75 18.38 -14.21 4.47
CA ASN A 75 17.45 -14.28 3.34
C ASN A 75 16.19 -13.41 3.58
N VAL A 76 15.83 -13.13 4.84
CA VAL A 76 14.66 -12.33 5.22
C VAL A 76 15.04 -11.27 6.24
N GLU A 77 14.52 -10.05 6.05
CA GLU A 77 14.64 -8.94 6.99
C GLU A 77 13.24 -8.40 7.32
N PHE A 78 12.95 -8.16 8.60
CA PHE A 78 11.71 -7.50 9.03
C PHE A 78 11.96 -6.02 9.33
N ARG A 79 11.10 -5.14 8.79
CA ARG A 79 11.10 -3.70 9.12
C ARG A 79 9.76 -3.29 9.68
N VAL A 80 9.72 -2.76 10.89
CA VAL A 80 8.50 -2.19 11.46
C VAL A 80 8.31 -0.79 10.88
N ILE A 81 7.14 -0.53 10.31
CA ILE A 81 6.75 0.73 9.70
C ILE A 81 5.57 1.28 10.49
N GLU A 82 5.78 2.42 11.12
CA GLU A 82 4.77 3.12 11.90
C GLU A 82 4.12 4.24 11.09
N GLY A 83 3.08 4.88 11.64
CA GLY A 83 2.52 6.10 11.06
C GLY A 83 1.46 5.90 9.97
N LEU A 84 1.12 4.67 9.57
CA LEU A 84 -0.07 4.39 8.75
C LEU A 84 -1.35 4.34 9.59
N THR A 85 -1.53 5.31 10.49
CA THR A 85 -2.75 5.42 11.29
C THR A 85 -3.68 6.47 10.71
N ILE A 86 -4.96 6.38 11.06
CA ILE A 86 -5.97 7.31 10.61
C ILE A 86 -5.74 8.72 11.16
N GLU A 87 -5.19 8.85 12.37
CA GLU A 87 -4.83 10.14 12.97
C GLU A 87 -3.70 10.81 12.19
N ASN A 88 -2.68 10.06 11.79
CA ASN A 88 -1.57 10.62 11.02
C ASN A 88 -2.04 10.99 9.60
N ARG A 89 -2.80 10.10 8.95
CA ARG A 89 -3.44 10.37 7.66
C ARG A 89 -4.27 11.65 7.69
N ALA A 90 -5.14 11.80 8.70
CA ALA A 90 -5.97 12.99 8.89
C ALA A 90 -5.13 14.24 9.14
N LYS A 91 -4.02 14.14 9.90
CA LYS A 91 -3.10 15.26 10.15
C LYS A 91 -2.46 15.80 8.88
N VAL A 92 -2.07 14.93 7.94
CA VAL A 92 -1.42 15.32 6.68
C VAL A 92 -2.37 15.38 5.49
N MET A 93 -3.66 15.09 5.70
CA MET A 93 -4.71 15.04 4.68
C MET A 93 -4.35 14.15 3.46
N LYS A 94 -3.74 12.99 3.73
CA LYS A 94 -3.41 11.99 2.70
C LYS A 94 -3.85 10.60 3.10
N ALA A 95 -4.26 9.80 2.11
CA ALA A 95 -4.60 8.39 2.32
C ALA A 95 -3.41 7.56 2.86
N ILE A 96 -2.19 7.92 2.45
CA ILE A 96 -0.94 7.39 2.99
C ILE A 96 0.02 8.59 3.12
N PRO A 97 0.59 8.85 4.32
CA PRO A 97 1.64 9.85 4.48
C PRO A 97 2.85 9.55 3.57
N ASP A 98 3.50 10.58 3.01
CA ASP A 98 4.53 10.38 1.98
C ASP A 98 5.76 9.63 2.51
N ASP A 99 6.18 9.95 3.73
CA ASP A 99 7.28 9.29 4.45
C ASP A 99 6.99 7.80 4.66
N VAL A 100 5.78 7.48 5.09
CA VAL A 100 5.32 6.10 5.26
C VAL A 100 5.27 5.36 3.92
N LEU A 101 4.82 6.02 2.85
CA LEU A 101 4.81 5.43 1.51
C LEU A 101 6.23 5.14 1.00
N VAL A 102 7.20 6.00 1.31
CA VAL A 102 8.62 5.77 0.99
C VAL A 102 9.15 4.55 1.74
N GLU A 103 8.81 4.36 3.00
CA GLU A 103 9.21 3.16 3.76
C GLU A 103 8.56 1.89 3.19
N ILE A 104 7.27 1.91 2.90
CA ILE A 104 6.54 0.79 2.29
C ILE A 104 7.18 0.38 0.97
N LYS A 105 7.55 1.35 0.12
CA LYS A 105 8.20 1.09 -1.18
C LYS A 105 9.61 0.53 -1.08
N ARG A 106 10.27 0.63 0.09
CA ARG A 106 11.58 -0.01 0.34
C ARG A 106 11.44 -1.49 0.75
N CYS A 107 10.23 -1.97 0.99
CA CYS A 107 9.95 -3.36 1.31
C CYS A 107 9.57 -4.14 0.06
N SER A 108 9.94 -5.43 0.02
CA SER A 108 9.54 -6.37 -1.03
C SER A 108 8.06 -6.73 -0.91
N VAL A 109 7.58 -6.85 0.33
CA VAL A 109 6.19 -7.17 0.68
C VAL A 109 5.86 -6.58 2.06
N ILE A 110 4.57 -6.42 2.38
CA ILE A 110 4.13 -5.95 3.69
C ILE A 110 3.12 -6.90 4.34
N LEU A 111 3.26 -7.12 5.65
CA LEU A 111 2.19 -7.57 6.54
C LEU A 111 1.49 -6.33 7.08
N LYS A 112 0.28 -6.07 6.59
CA LYS A 112 -0.51 -4.89 6.96
C LYS A 112 -1.72 -5.28 7.80
N GLY A 113 -1.84 -4.68 8.98
CA GLY A 113 -3.05 -4.75 9.81
C GLY A 113 -4.21 -3.93 9.21
N PRO A 114 -5.44 -4.05 9.75
CA PRO A 114 -6.57 -3.25 9.31
C PRO A 114 -6.29 -1.76 9.41
N THR A 115 -6.86 -0.98 8.49
CA THR A 115 -6.90 0.48 8.57
C THR A 115 -8.34 0.95 8.41
N THR A 116 -8.70 2.01 9.12
CA THR A 116 -10.02 2.65 9.01
C THR A 116 -10.19 3.20 7.60
N THR A 117 -11.27 2.80 6.93
CA THR A 117 -11.73 3.40 5.67
C THR A 117 -12.75 4.48 6.02
N PRO A 118 -12.44 5.78 5.82
CA PRO A 118 -13.41 6.85 6.03
C PRO A 118 -14.62 6.67 5.12
N ARG A 119 -15.79 7.09 5.61
CA ARG A 119 -17.04 7.09 4.86
C ARG A 119 -17.16 8.36 4.03
N LYS A 120 -17.98 8.30 2.98
CA LYS A 120 -18.32 9.48 2.18
C LYS A 120 -18.92 10.56 3.08
N GLY A 121 -18.28 11.72 3.13
CA GLY A 121 -18.68 12.86 3.97
C GLY A 121 -17.89 12.99 5.28
N ASP A 122 -17.05 12.02 5.62
CA ASP A 122 -16.13 12.16 6.75
C ASP A 122 -15.06 13.22 6.45
N LYS A 123 -14.52 13.83 7.50
CA LYS A 123 -13.47 14.87 7.39
C LYS A 123 -12.09 14.29 7.06
N TRP A 124 -12.00 12.97 6.89
CA TRP A 124 -10.75 12.20 6.91
C TRP A 124 -10.43 11.72 5.48
N PRO A 125 -9.14 11.73 5.09
CA PRO A 125 -8.70 11.42 3.73
C PRO A 125 -8.77 9.93 3.36
#